data_AF-A0A3E1EDY2-F1
#
_entry.id   AF-A0A3E1EDY2-F1
#
_cell.length_a   1.000
_cell.length_b   1.000
_cell.length_c   1.000
_cell.angle_alpha   90.00
_cell.angle_beta   90.00
_cell.angle_gamma   90.00
#
_symmetry.space_group_name_H-M   'P 1'
#
loop_
_entity.id
_entity.type
_entity.pdbx_description
1 polymer ?
#
loop_
_entity_poly.entity_id
_entity_poly.type
_entity_poly.pdbx_seq_one_letter_code
_entity_poly.pdbx_strand_id
1 'polypeptide(L)'
;MPGSSGEILTELPSAYLPHPATGLLHLPRFLAKCAYVKHHGALPVSYAKNYKRGMDRFLCLHLGIDPAAVEKIVHECLDAGLDDAERDRRLGALFPAALGVAQWNRSYVQKG
;
A
#
# COMPACT_ATOMS: atom_id res chain seq x y z
N MET A 1 -30.83 -1.82 5.55
CA MET A 1 -29.39 -2.18 5.56
C MET A 1 -28.71 -1.19 6.48
N PRO A 2 -27.98 -1.60 7.53
CA PRO A 2 -27.18 -0.64 8.27
C PRO A 2 -26.14 -0.08 7.29
N GLY A 3 -26.13 1.24 7.11
CA GLY A 3 -25.12 1.92 6.31
C GLY A 3 -23.73 1.58 6.83
N SER A 4 -22.72 1.59 5.96
CA SER A 4 -21.33 1.37 6.35
C SER A 4 -21.01 2.28 7.53
N SER A 5 -20.81 1.70 8.72
CA SER A 5 -20.21 2.40 9.84
C SER A 5 -18.95 3.04 9.30
N GLY A 6 -18.91 4.37 9.29
CA GLY A 6 -17.81 5.17 8.76
C GLY A 6 -16.59 5.07 9.66
N GLU A 7 -16.17 3.86 10.00
CA GLU A 7 -14.97 3.61 10.78
C GLU A 7 -13.81 4.23 10.02
N ILE A 8 -13.19 5.22 10.65
CA ILE A 8 -11.98 5.85 10.15
C ILE A 8 -10.83 5.05 10.74
N LEU A 9 -10.06 4.35 9.89
CA LEU A 9 -8.81 3.73 10.31
C LEU A 9 -7.78 4.86 10.48
N THR A 10 -7.74 5.47 11.66
CA THR A 10 -6.87 6.61 11.98
C THR A 10 -5.38 6.24 11.99
N GLU A 11 -5.07 4.96 12.10
CA GLU A 11 -3.70 4.41 12.03
C GLU A 11 -3.14 4.32 10.60
N LEU A 12 -4.00 4.39 9.56
CA LEU A 12 -3.49 4.36 8.19
C LEU A 12 -2.91 5.72 7.80
N PRO A 13 -1.67 5.76 7.27
CA PRO A 13 -1.05 6.98 6.78
C PRO A 13 -1.93 7.72 5.76
N SER A 14 -1.77 9.04 5.71
CA SER A 14 -2.41 9.86 4.66
C SER A 14 -2.13 9.28 3.28
N ALA A 15 -3.14 9.31 2.42
CA ALA A 15 -3.03 8.84 1.05
C ALA A 15 -2.03 9.68 0.22
N TYR A 16 -1.79 10.92 0.66
CA TYR A 16 -0.85 11.87 0.06
C TYR A 16 0.52 11.91 0.74
N LEU A 17 0.79 11.02 1.71
CA LEU A 17 2.14 10.88 2.25
C LEU A 17 3.02 10.13 1.24
N PRO A 18 4.14 10.72 0.76
CA PRO A 18 5.07 10.01 -0.11
C PRO A 18 5.87 8.98 0.68
N HIS A 19 6.14 7.85 0.03
CA HIS A 19 7.04 6.84 0.59
C HIS A 19 8.48 7.38 0.70
N PRO A 20 9.16 7.30 1.86
CA PRO A 20 10.49 7.90 2.02
C PRO A 20 11.52 7.42 1.00
N ALA A 21 11.57 6.11 0.72
CA ALA A 21 12.59 5.55 -0.17
C ALA A 21 12.29 5.74 -1.67
N THR A 22 11.02 5.94 -2.07
CA THR A 22 10.63 5.93 -3.49
C THR A 22 9.89 7.17 -3.95
N GLY A 23 9.39 8.00 -3.03
CA GLY A 23 8.57 9.17 -3.33
C GLY A 23 7.15 8.86 -3.85
N LEU A 24 6.77 7.58 -3.98
CA LEU A 24 5.46 7.18 -4.48
C LEU A 24 4.37 7.53 -3.47
N LEU A 25 3.36 8.30 -3.92
CA LEU A 25 2.15 8.52 -3.15
C LEU A 25 1.35 7.22 -3.03
N HIS A 26 0.50 7.13 -2.01
CA HIS A 26 -0.35 5.97 -1.67
C HIS A 26 0.39 4.70 -1.22
N LEU A 27 1.66 4.50 -1.59
CA LEU A 27 2.44 3.33 -1.20
C LEU A 27 2.48 3.13 0.33
N PRO A 28 2.79 4.13 1.18
CA PRO A 28 2.81 3.93 2.64
C PRO A 28 1.47 3.44 3.18
N ARG A 29 0.37 3.98 2.64
CA ARG A 29 -0.99 3.59 3.02
C ARG A 29 -1.29 2.14 2.61
N PHE A 30 -0.83 1.70 1.44
CA PHE A 30 -0.99 0.32 1.00
C PHE A 30 -0.18 -0.67 1.87
N LEU A 31 1.05 -0.32 2.23
CA LEU A 31 1.87 -1.12 3.15
C LEU A 31 1.21 -1.24 4.52
N ALA A 32 0.70 -0.14 5.07
CA ALA A 32 -0.02 -0.13 6.34
C ALA A 32 -1.29 -1.00 6.32
N LYS A 33 -2.04 -1.02 5.22
CA LYS A 33 -3.17 -1.96 5.05
C LYS A 33 -2.71 -3.41 5.09
N CYS A 34 -1.59 -3.75 4.44
CA CYS A 34 -1.06 -5.12 4.46
C CYS A 34 -0.62 -5.53 5.86
N ALA A 35 0.07 -4.64 6.59
CA ALA A 35 0.43 -4.86 7.99
C ALA A 35 -0.80 -5.02 8.88
N TYR A 36 -1.82 -4.18 8.69
CA TYR A 36 -3.07 -4.27 9.43
C TYR A 36 -3.73 -5.65 9.26
N VAL A 37 -3.85 -6.14 8.02
CA VAL A 37 -4.38 -7.49 7.76
C VAL A 37 -3.54 -8.56 8.43
N LYS A 38 -2.21 -8.42 8.48
CA LYS A 38 -1.35 -9.38 9.18
C LYS A 38 -1.61 -9.41 10.68
N HIS A 39 -1.79 -8.26 11.31
CA HIS A 39 -2.00 -8.16 12.76
C HIS A 39 -3.43 -8.48 13.20
N HIS A 40 -4.43 -8.12 12.39
CA HIS A 40 -5.85 -8.17 12.76
C HIS A 40 -6.67 -9.20 11.96
N GLY A 41 -6.05 -9.88 10.98
CA GLY A 41 -6.67 -10.89 10.12
C GLY A 41 -7.47 -10.32 8.94
N ALA A 42 -8.14 -9.16 9.11
CA ALA A 42 -8.90 -8.51 8.04
C ALA A 42 -9.03 -7.00 8.26
N LEU A 43 -9.16 -6.24 7.18
CA LEU A 43 -9.58 -4.83 7.24
C LEU A 43 -11.09 -4.71 7.54
N PRO A 44 -11.55 -3.60 8.15
CA PRO A 44 -12.98 -3.33 8.25
C PRO A 44 -13.66 -3.30 6.88
N VAL A 45 -14.96 -3.60 6.85
CA VAL A 45 -15.74 -3.81 5.63
C VAL A 45 -15.63 -2.66 4.62
N SER A 46 -15.57 -1.41 5.11
CA SER A 46 -15.42 -0.21 4.27
C SER A 46 -14.08 -0.17 3.53
N TYR A 47 -12.98 -0.62 4.15
CA TYR A 47 -11.64 -0.66 3.55
C TYR A 47 -11.39 -1.94 2.75
N ALA A 48 -11.92 -3.08 3.23
CA ALA A 48 -11.73 -4.39 2.60
C ALA A 48 -12.21 -4.41 1.13
N LYS A 49 -13.27 -3.66 0.80
CA LYS A 49 -13.79 -3.54 -0.58
C LYS A 49 -12.72 -3.07 -1.58
N ASN A 50 -11.85 -2.16 -1.13
CA ASN A 50 -10.81 -1.54 -1.95
C ASN A 50 -9.40 -2.11 -1.67
N TYR A 51 -9.27 -3.08 -0.77
CA TYR A 51 -7.97 -3.68 -0.48
C TYR A 51 -7.46 -4.49 -1.67
N LYS A 52 -6.23 -4.22 -2.13
CA LYS A 52 -5.65 -4.79 -3.36
C LYS A 52 -6.49 -4.50 -4.62
N ARG A 53 -7.42 -3.54 -4.52
CA ARG A 53 -8.28 -2.99 -5.57
C ARG A 53 -8.13 -1.47 -5.57
N GLY A 54 -8.87 -0.76 -6.42
CA GLY A 54 -8.82 0.71 -6.50
C GLY A 54 -7.39 1.23 -6.63
N MET A 55 -7.00 2.19 -5.77
CA MET A 55 -5.66 2.79 -5.82
C MET A 55 -4.52 1.82 -5.50
N ASP A 56 -4.74 0.80 -4.66
CA ASP A 56 -3.72 -0.25 -4.41
C ASP A 56 -3.40 -0.97 -5.73
N ARG A 57 -4.44 -1.32 -6.50
CA ARG A 57 -4.30 -1.97 -7.80
C ARG A 57 -3.72 -1.04 -8.86
N PHE A 58 -4.14 0.22 -8.92
CA PHE A 58 -3.62 1.17 -9.91
C PHE A 58 -2.13 1.47 -9.70
N LEU A 59 -1.68 1.58 -8.45
CA LEU A 59 -0.25 1.70 -8.14
C LEU A 59 0.52 0.47 -8.65
N CYS A 60 0.00 -0.73 -8.36
CA CYS A 60 0.66 -1.96 -8.81
C CYS A 60 0.67 -2.09 -10.34
N LEU A 61 -0.40 -1.68 -11.02
CA LEU A 61 -0.44 -1.63 -12.49
C LEU A 61 0.56 -0.63 -13.07
N HIS A 62 0.68 0.55 -12.46
CA HIS A 62 1.68 1.55 -12.86
C HIS A 62 3.12 0.99 -12.75
N LEU A 63 3.39 0.20 -11.71
CA LEU A 63 4.70 -0.43 -11.49
C LEU A 63 4.86 -1.76 -12.23
N GLY A 64 3.81 -2.31 -12.85
CA GLY A 64 3.87 -3.63 -13.49
C GLY A 64 4.05 -4.80 -12.51
N ILE A 65 3.55 -4.69 -11.27
CA ILE A 65 3.70 -5.70 -10.21
C ILE A 65 2.34 -6.23 -9.73
N ASP A 66 2.36 -7.34 -8.98
CA ASP A 66 1.17 -7.91 -8.33
C ASP A 66 0.96 -7.35 -6.91
N PRO A 67 -0.22 -6.82 -6.54
CA PRO A 67 -0.55 -6.45 -5.16
C PRO A 67 -0.29 -7.56 -4.13
N ALA A 68 -0.47 -8.84 -4.50
CA ALA A 68 -0.22 -9.97 -3.61
C ALA A 68 1.28 -10.14 -3.30
N ALA A 69 2.17 -9.79 -4.23
CA ALA A 69 3.61 -9.83 -3.99
C ALA A 69 4.04 -8.77 -2.96
N VAL A 70 3.43 -7.57 -3.01
CA VAL A 70 3.67 -6.52 -2.01
C VAL A 70 3.20 -6.96 -0.63
N GLU A 71 1.98 -7.49 -0.53
CA GLU A 71 1.43 -8.03 0.73
C GLU A 71 2.34 -9.12 1.31
N LYS A 72 2.77 -10.06 0.47
CA LYS A 72 3.68 -11.14 0.88
C LYS A 72 4.98 -10.60 1.48
N ILE A 73 5.63 -9.62 0.83
CA ILE A 73 6.87 -9.01 1.37
C ILE A 73 6.61 -8.37 2.73
N VAL A 74 5.51 -7.63 2.89
CA VAL A 74 5.15 -7.01 4.18
C VAL A 74 4.96 -8.07 5.26
N HIS A 75 4.22 -9.15 4.96
CA HIS A 75 3.94 -10.23 5.92
C HIS A 75 5.21 -10.98 6.31
N GLU A 76 6.06 -11.33 5.35
CA GLU A 76 7.34 -12.01 5.60
C GLU A 76 8.29 -11.14 6.44
N CYS A 77 8.33 -9.83 6.20
CA CYS A 77 9.12 -8.91 7.04
C CYS A 77 8.59 -8.85 8.47
N LEU A 78 7.27 -8.80 8.66
CA LEU A 78 6.67 -8.80 9.99
C LEU A 78 6.92 -10.12 10.74
N ASP A 79 6.78 -11.26 10.07
CA ASP A 79 7.02 -12.58 10.65
C ASP A 79 8.49 -12.76 11.09
N ALA A 80 9.42 -12.20 10.32
CA ALA A 80 10.85 -12.25 10.62
C ALA A 80 11.34 -11.10 11.54
N GLY A 81 10.45 -10.21 11.99
CA GLY A 81 10.82 -9.05 12.83
C GLY A 81 11.78 -8.08 12.16
N LEU A 82 11.71 -7.96 10.82
CA LEU A 82 12.59 -7.11 10.02
C LEU A 82 12.10 -5.66 10.01
N ASP A 83 13.05 -4.74 9.90
CA ASP A 83 12.77 -3.31 9.90
C ASP A 83 12.27 -2.78 8.55
N ASP A 84 11.89 -1.50 8.55
CA ASP A 84 11.41 -0.80 7.36
C ASP A 84 12.48 -0.72 6.26
N ALA A 85 13.76 -0.64 6.61
CA ALA A 85 14.85 -0.57 5.64
C ALA A 85 14.99 -1.87 4.84
N GLU A 86 14.91 -3.01 5.50
CA GLU A 86 14.95 -4.32 4.84
C GLU A 86 13.68 -4.58 4.00
N ARG A 87 12.51 -4.14 4.48
CA ARG A 87 11.28 -4.17 3.69
C ARG A 87 11.43 -3.33 2.42
N ASP A 88 11.95 -2.12 2.53
CA ASP A 88 12.15 -1.21 1.40
C ASP A 88 13.15 -1.77 0.39
N ARG A 89 14.21 -2.44 0.85
CA ARG A 89 15.15 -3.15 -0.02
C ARG A 89 14.46 -4.24 -0.84
N ARG A 90 13.60 -5.06 -0.21
CA ARG A 90 12.86 -6.13 -0.89
C ARG A 90 11.82 -5.59 -1.87
N LEU A 91 11.11 -4.53 -1.48
CA LEU A 91 10.19 -3.82 -2.37
C LEU A 91 10.94 -3.22 -3.57
N GLY A 92 12.11 -2.62 -3.35
CA GLY A 92 12.97 -2.10 -4.41
C GLY A 92 13.39 -3.17 -5.42
N ALA A 93 13.63 -4.41 -4.96
CA ALA A 93 13.94 -5.54 -5.83
C ALA A 93 12.72 -6.06 -6.62
N LEU A 94 11.49 -5.84 -6.12
CA LEU A 94 10.25 -6.16 -6.81
C LEU A 94 9.89 -5.11 -7.87
N PHE A 95 10.23 -3.85 -7.63
CA PHE A 95 9.85 -2.74 -8.47
C PHE A 95 10.68 -2.66 -9.77
N PRO A 96 10.13 -2.06 -10.84
CA PRO A 96 10.90 -1.78 -12.04
C PRO A 96 11.98 -0.74 -11.77
N ALA A 97 13.09 -0.78 -12.51
CA ALA A 97 14.17 0.20 -12.38
C ALA A 97 13.70 1.66 -12.57
N ALA A 98 12.71 1.87 -13.46
CA ALA A 98 12.08 3.16 -13.68
C ALA A 98 10.69 3.20 -13.02
N LEU A 99 10.60 3.83 -11.85
CA LEU A 99 9.34 3.90 -11.08
C LEU A 99 8.32 4.88 -11.64
N GLY A 100 8.71 5.82 -12.51
CA GLY A 100 7.79 6.83 -13.04
C GLY A 100 7.13 7.71 -11.96
N VAL A 101 7.81 7.99 -10.86
CA VAL A 101 7.26 8.62 -9.63
C VAL A 101 6.46 9.89 -9.93
N ALA A 102 7.01 10.81 -10.73
CA ALA A 102 6.34 12.07 -11.05
C ALA A 102 5.08 11.85 -11.91
N GLN A 103 5.08 10.86 -12.80
CA GLN A 103 3.91 10.51 -13.61
C GLN A 103 2.81 9.92 -12.73
N TRP A 104 3.17 8.97 -11.86
CA TRP A 104 2.25 8.38 -10.89
C TRP A 104 1.66 9.45 -9.98
N ASN A 105 2.50 10.24 -9.31
CA ASN A 105 2.05 11.23 -8.33
C ASN A 105 1.12 12.27 -8.95
N ARG A 106 1.40 12.75 -10.17
CA ARG A 106 0.48 13.64 -10.90
C ARG A 106 -0.85 12.97 -11.24
N SER A 107 -0.81 11.73 -11.74
CA SER A 107 -2.03 10.99 -12.06
C SER A 107 -2.86 10.70 -10.81
N TYR A 108 -2.20 10.39 -9.69
CA TYR A 108 -2.84 10.10 -8.42
C TYR A 108 -3.61 11.30 -7.86
N VAL A 109 -2.98 12.47 -7.80
CA VAL A 109 -3.64 13.68 -7.27
C VAL A 109 -4.81 14.15 -8.15
N GLN A 110 -4.81 13.82 -9.45
CA GLN A 110 -5.91 14.13 -10.37
C GLN A 110 -7.07 13.13 -10.31
N LYS A 111 -6.85 11.94 -9.74
CA LYS A 111 -7.90 10.91 -9.54
C LYS A 111 -8.67 11.10 -8.24
N GLY A 112 -8.27 12.10 -7.43
CA GLY A 112 -8.90 12.46 -6.16
C GLY A 112 -10.34 12.87 -6.32
#